data_AF-A0A395T2F8-F1
#
_entry.id   AF-A0A395T2F8-F1
#
_cell.length_a   1.000
_cell.length_b   1.000
_cell.length_c   1.000
_cell.angle_alpha   90.00
_cell.angle_beta   90.00
_cell.angle_gamma   90.00
#
_symmetry.space_group_name_H-M   'P 1'
#
loop_
_entity.id
_entity.type
_entity.pdbx_description
1 polymer ?
#
loop_
_entity_poly.entity_id
_entity_poly.type
_entity_poly.pdbx_seq_one_letter_code
_entity_poly.pdbx_strand_id
1 'polypeptide(L)'
;MSRRYPCITQKGDEPSLAADPSSEPNIPSIVLGMDSIIPRWKTPTTLKWYLMADRFPSAEEAEIAARALNEAADEWHNVDFGVTILQTTNMHEANFNLVYRKNSRSDPDTLGRGFFPNIGDSDIIVFSYAMQPTERYRLKNVFLHELGHVFGLRHEFAIAEEGLGAKQFMMKNPLSVMDYNDQPMVQDSDRQGLRAFYKLAEGSDVDGSPVVDFIPRLRSVNQA
;
A
#
# COMPACT_ATOMS: atom_id res chain seq x y z
N MET A 1 -7.53 -15.51 19.49
CA MET A 1 -8.32 -14.50 18.74
C MET A 1 -7.36 -13.85 17.78
N SER A 2 -7.42 -14.21 16.49
CA SER A 2 -6.55 -13.63 15.45
C SER A 2 -6.86 -12.14 15.35
N ARG A 3 -5.85 -11.28 15.51
CA ARG A 3 -6.02 -9.83 15.40
C ARG A 3 -5.76 -9.45 13.95
N ARG A 4 -6.86 -9.25 13.19
CA ARG A 4 -6.82 -8.69 11.83
C ARG A 4 -6.03 -7.38 11.82
N TYR A 5 -5.20 -7.18 10.81
CA TYR A 5 -4.49 -5.92 10.53
C TYR A 5 -5.47 -4.88 9.97
N PRO A 6 -5.77 -3.74 10.63
CA PRO A 6 -6.68 -2.75 10.07
C PRO A 6 -5.92 -1.64 9.32
N CYS A 7 -6.07 -1.62 8.00
CA CYS A 7 -5.73 -0.51 7.09
C CYS A 7 -7.00 0.27 6.72
N ILE A 8 -6.88 1.56 6.43
CA ILE A 8 -8.02 2.40 6.02
C ILE A 8 -7.88 3.00 4.62
N THR A 9 -6.85 2.62 3.86
CA THR A 9 -6.60 3.14 2.50
C THR A 9 -7.81 2.98 1.57
N GLN A 10 -8.65 1.99 1.84
CA GLN A 10 -9.79 1.63 0.99
C GLN A 10 -11.16 1.78 1.67
N LYS A 11 -11.24 2.33 2.89
CA LYS A 11 -12.53 2.57 3.57
C LYS A 11 -13.27 3.75 2.91
N GLY A 12 -14.14 3.45 1.95
CA GLY A 12 -15.43 4.10 1.82
C GLY A 12 -16.38 3.51 2.87
N ASP A 13 -17.35 4.28 3.35
CA ASP A 13 -18.15 3.95 4.54
C ASP A 13 -18.75 2.52 4.57
N GLU A 14 -18.64 1.91 5.76
CA GLU A 14 -19.25 0.66 6.28
C GLU A 14 -18.71 -0.72 5.81
N PRO A 15 -18.26 -1.61 6.74
CA PRO A 15 -17.92 -2.99 6.43
C PRO A 15 -19.17 -3.89 6.36
N SER A 16 -19.28 -4.66 5.27
CA SER A 16 -20.23 -5.77 5.16
C SER A 16 -19.59 -7.05 5.67
N LEU A 17 -20.19 -7.67 6.69
CA LEU A 17 -19.78 -8.96 7.24
C LEU A 17 -20.00 -10.10 6.22
N ALA A 18 -18.96 -10.87 5.90
CA ALA A 18 -18.84 -12.31 6.25
C ALA A 18 -18.14 -13.20 5.20
N ALA A 19 -17.64 -14.31 5.77
CA ALA A 19 -17.39 -15.64 5.22
C ALA A 19 -16.02 -15.94 4.57
N ASP A 20 -15.33 -16.83 5.27
CA ASP A 20 -14.11 -17.56 4.90
C ASP A 20 -14.42 -18.60 3.81
N PRO A 21 -13.62 -18.71 2.73
CA PRO A 21 -13.57 -19.97 2.00
C PRO A 21 -12.15 -20.47 1.73
N SER A 22 -11.95 -21.69 2.23
CA SER A 22 -11.32 -22.88 1.61
C SER A 22 -9.91 -22.79 1.01
N SER A 23 -9.08 -23.68 1.55
CA SER A 23 -7.79 -24.16 1.07
C SER A 23 -7.85 -24.76 -0.35
N GLU A 24 -7.39 -24.00 -1.33
CA GLU A 24 -7.03 -24.44 -2.69
C GLU A 24 -5.58 -23.94 -2.99
N PRO A 25 -4.84 -24.59 -3.91
CA PRO A 25 -3.38 -24.44 -4.00
C PRO A 25 -2.91 -23.03 -4.40
N ASN A 26 -1.89 -22.54 -3.70
CA ASN A 26 -1.20 -21.24 -3.87
C ASN A 26 -0.61 -21.07 -5.29
N ILE A 27 -1.35 -20.40 -6.17
CA ILE A 27 -0.83 -19.86 -7.43
C ILE A 27 -0.79 -18.33 -7.28
N PRO A 28 0.20 -17.60 -7.85
CA PRO A 28 0.35 -16.17 -7.65
C PRO A 28 -0.89 -15.31 -7.93
N SER A 29 -1.15 -14.27 -7.12
CA SER A 29 -2.15 -13.24 -7.41
C SER A 29 -1.96 -11.92 -6.68
N ILE A 30 -2.73 -10.95 -7.16
CA ILE A 30 -3.00 -9.66 -6.55
C ILE A 30 -4.42 -9.21 -6.94
N VAL A 31 -5.02 -8.32 -6.16
CA VAL A 31 -6.25 -7.61 -6.54
C VAL A 31 -5.91 -6.21 -7.02
N LEU A 32 -6.58 -5.74 -8.07
CA LEU A 32 -6.32 -4.46 -8.76
C LEU A 32 -7.60 -3.63 -8.90
N GLY A 33 -7.48 -2.39 -9.38
CA GLY A 33 -8.63 -1.61 -9.87
C GLY A 33 -9.17 -0.58 -8.90
N MET A 34 -9.67 0.54 -9.43
CA MET A 34 -10.43 1.55 -8.71
C MET A 34 -11.47 2.14 -9.66
N ASP A 35 -12.75 1.95 -9.32
CA ASP A 35 -13.90 2.31 -10.15
C ASP A 35 -13.88 1.60 -11.52
N SER A 36 -13.58 2.33 -12.59
CA SER A 36 -13.62 1.84 -13.97
C SER A 36 -12.24 1.62 -14.58
N ILE A 37 -11.15 1.84 -13.84
CA ILE A 37 -9.78 1.74 -14.33
C ILE A 37 -8.89 0.93 -13.38
N ILE A 38 -7.74 0.49 -13.87
CA ILE A 38 -6.68 -0.11 -13.05
C ILE A 38 -5.48 0.84 -13.06
N PRO A 39 -5.30 1.67 -12.00
CA PRO A 39 -4.24 2.66 -11.96
C PRO A 39 -2.90 2.01 -11.62
N ARG A 40 -1.86 2.35 -12.38
CA ARG A 40 -0.45 2.00 -12.08
C ARG A 40 0.48 3.14 -12.43
N TRP A 41 1.71 3.09 -11.93
CA TRP A 41 2.74 4.03 -12.37
C TRP A 41 3.30 3.65 -13.73
N LYS A 42 3.54 4.66 -14.58
CA LYS A 42 4.29 4.49 -15.82
C LYS A 42 5.72 4.05 -15.52
N THR A 43 6.21 2.97 -16.15
CA THR A 43 7.56 2.46 -15.93
C THR A 43 8.52 2.83 -17.08
N PRO A 44 9.84 2.91 -16.80
CA PRO A 44 10.44 2.93 -15.46
C PRO A 44 10.14 4.24 -14.71
N THR A 45 9.95 4.16 -13.39
CA THR A 45 9.68 5.32 -12.53
C THR A 45 10.39 5.23 -11.20
N THR A 46 10.75 6.39 -10.65
CA THR A 46 11.19 6.53 -9.26
C THR A 46 10.24 7.47 -8.52
N LEU A 47 9.70 7.01 -7.40
CA LEU A 47 8.98 7.85 -6.44
C LEU A 47 9.93 8.24 -5.31
N LYS A 48 10.07 9.54 -5.08
CA LYS A 48 10.82 10.09 -3.95
C LYS A 48 9.88 10.38 -2.79
N TRP A 49 10.33 10.13 -1.57
CA TRP A 49 9.56 10.46 -0.37
C TRP A 49 10.36 11.28 0.64
N TYR A 50 9.67 12.16 1.38
CA TYR A 50 10.28 13.02 2.39
C TYR A 50 9.71 12.73 3.78
N LEU A 51 10.55 12.77 4.81
CA LEU A 51 10.14 12.56 6.19
C LEU A 51 9.67 13.88 6.82
N MET A 52 8.38 13.98 7.16
CA MET A 52 7.83 15.11 7.93
C MET A 52 8.11 14.91 9.43
N ALA A 53 9.39 14.97 9.81
CA ALA A 53 9.86 14.63 11.15
C ALA A 53 9.21 15.49 12.25
N ASP A 54 8.85 16.73 11.94
CA ASP A 54 8.15 17.68 12.82
C ASP A 54 6.72 17.23 13.20
N ARG A 55 6.13 16.30 12.44
CA ARG A 55 4.82 15.72 12.74
C ARG A 55 4.89 14.52 13.69
N PHE A 56 6.08 14.00 13.97
CA PHE A 56 6.26 12.87 14.88
C PHE A 56 6.38 13.34 16.35
N PRO A 57 6.01 12.49 17.32
CA PRO A 57 6.15 12.82 18.74
C PRO A 57 7.60 13.06 19.18
N SER A 58 8.56 12.46 18.49
CA SER A 58 9.99 12.71 18.68
C SER A 58 10.78 12.42 17.39
N ALA A 59 11.99 12.96 17.31
CA ALA A 59 12.93 12.66 16.23
C ALA A 59 13.28 11.17 16.17
N GLU A 60 13.38 10.50 17.33
CA GLU A 60 13.64 9.07 17.41
C GLU A 60 12.50 8.24 16.78
N GLU A 61 11.24 8.62 17.03
CA GLU A 61 10.09 7.95 16.42
C GLU A 61 10.00 8.20 14.92
N ALA A 62 10.34 9.40 14.46
CA ALA A 62 10.45 9.72 13.03
C ALA A 62 11.49 8.81 12.35
N GLU A 63 12.66 8.66 12.97
CA GLU A 63 13.75 7.83 12.46
C GLU A 63 13.42 6.33 12.45
N ILE A 64 12.69 5.83 13.46
CA ILE A 64 12.20 4.44 13.47
C ILE A 64 11.26 4.19 12.28
N ALA A 65 10.30 5.09 12.04
CA ALA A 65 9.37 4.95 10.94
C ALA A 65 10.07 5.08 9.58
N ALA A 66 11.00 6.02 9.44
CA ALA A 66 11.79 6.22 8.23
C ALA A 66 12.61 4.98 7.87
N ARG A 67 13.30 4.37 8.85
CA ARG A 67 14.04 3.12 8.65
C ARG A 67 13.13 1.99 8.18
N ALA A 68 11.99 1.79 8.84
CA ALA A 68 11.06 0.73 8.47
C ALA A 68 10.48 0.93 7.05
N LEU A 69 10.20 2.16 6.63
CA LEU A 69 9.75 2.45 5.26
C LEU A 69 10.86 2.21 4.23
N ASN A 70 12.11 2.56 4.53
CA ASN A 70 13.26 2.23 3.67
C ASN A 70 13.45 0.71 3.53
N GLU A 71 13.38 -0.04 4.63
CA GLU A 71 13.48 -1.50 4.59
C GLU A 71 12.36 -2.14 3.76
N ALA A 72 11.14 -1.60 3.83
CA ALA A 72 10.02 -2.04 3.00
C ALA A 72 10.24 -1.66 1.52
N ALA A 73 10.74 -0.46 1.24
CA ALA A 73 11.09 -0.01 -0.10
C ALA A 73 12.18 -0.88 -0.74
N ASP A 74 13.23 -1.23 0.00
CA ASP A 74 14.32 -2.11 -0.45
C ASP A 74 13.80 -3.51 -0.80
N GLU A 75 12.88 -4.05 0.01
CA GLU A 75 12.28 -5.36 -0.27
C GLU A 75 11.45 -5.36 -1.56
N TRP A 76 10.70 -4.28 -1.82
CA TRP A 76 9.99 -4.11 -3.08
C TRP A 76 10.93 -3.81 -4.26
N HIS A 77 12.02 -3.07 -4.05
CA HIS A 77 13.04 -2.83 -5.07
C HIS A 77 13.62 -4.14 -5.61
N ASN A 78 13.87 -5.12 -4.73
CA ASN A 78 14.34 -6.46 -5.10
C ASN A 78 13.34 -7.27 -5.96
N VAL A 79 12.09 -6.82 -6.05
CA VAL A 79 11.11 -7.43 -6.98
C VAL A 79 11.38 -7.01 -8.42
N ASP A 80 12.03 -5.88 -8.70
CA ASP A 80 12.40 -5.46 -10.07
C ASP A 80 11.21 -5.48 -11.05
N PHE A 81 10.22 -4.61 -10.80
CA PHE A 81 9.04 -4.44 -11.65
C PHE A 81 8.96 -3.04 -12.30
N GLY A 82 10.04 -2.28 -12.24
CA GLY A 82 10.18 -0.97 -12.92
C GLY A 82 9.75 0.25 -12.09
N VAL A 83 9.38 0.10 -10.82
CA VAL A 83 9.15 1.21 -9.88
C VAL A 83 10.15 1.14 -8.74
N THR A 84 10.77 2.26 -8.39
CA THR A 84 11.70 2.37 -7.26
C THR A 84 11.20 3.44 -6.28
N ILE A 85 11.30 3.17 -4.98
CA ILE A 85 10.99 4.14 -3.91
C ILE A 85 12.31 4.61 -3.30
N LEU A 86 12.54 5.92 -3.19
CA LEU A 86 13.75 6.50 -2.61
C LEU A 86 13.43 7.60 -1.62
N GLN A 87 14.13 7.64 -0.49
CA GLN A 87 14.05 8.79 0.41
C GLN A 87 14.81 9.98 -0.16
N THR A 88 14.26 11.19 -0.01
CA THR A 88 14.95 12.45 -0.28
C THR A 88 15.01 13.31 0.97
N THR A 89 16.05 14.14 1.08
CA THR A 89 16.17 15.19 2.11
C THR A 89 15.60 16.52 1.65
N ASN A 90 15.20 16.63 0.38
CA ASN A 90 14.59 17.83 -0.20
C ASN A 90 13.09 17.59 -0.41
N MET A 91 12.25 18.22 0.42
CA MET A 91 10.79 18.11 0.32
C MET A 91 10.24 18.52 -1.05
N HIS A 92 10.90 19.45 -1.76
CA HIS A 92 10.46 19.88 -3.10
C HIS A 92 10.69 18.83 -4.19
N GLU A 93 11.48 17.80 -3.92
CA GLU A 93 11.69 16.67 -4.82
C GLU A 93 10.80 15.47 -4.50
N ALA A 94 10.02 15.54 -3.42
CA ALA A 94 9.19 14.43 -2.99
C ALA A 94 7.92 14.30 -3.82
N ASN A 95 7.53 13.07 -4.13
CA ASN A 95 6.23 12.71 -4.68
C ASN A 95 5.19 12.53 -3.56
N PHE A 96 5.62 12.09 -2.38
CA PHE A 96 4.78 11.94 -1.19
C PHE A 96 5.61 12.12 0.10
N ASN A 97 4.95 12.36 1.22
CA ASN A 97 5.60 12.40 2.52
C ASN A 97 5.30 11.14 3.35
N LEU A 98 6.17 10.84 4.30
CA LEU A 98 5.86 9.98 5.45
C LEU A 98 5.44 10.87 6.63
N VAL A 99 4.22 10.66 7.12
CA VAL A 99 3.59 11.51 8.15
C VAL A 99 3.07 10.66 9.30
N TYR A 100 3.26 11.15 10.53
CA TYR A 100 2.63 10.57 11.71
C TYR A 100 1.25 11.19 11.98
N ARG A 101 0.28 10.37 12.40
CA ARG A 101 -1.01 10.85 12.93
C ARG A 101 -1.44 10.07 14.15
N LYS A 102 -2.16 10.73 15.07
CA LYS A 102 -2.85 10.03 16.17
C LYS A 102 -4.08 9.30 15.63
N ASN A 103 -4.35 8.11 16.15
CA ASN A 103 -5.58 7.38 15.86
C ASN A 103 -6.80 8.19 16.36
N SER A 104 -7.89 8.13 15.60
CA SER A 104 -9.18 8.65 16.05
C SER A 104 -9.83 7.66 17.02
N ARG A 105 -10.89 8.11 17.72
CA ARG A 105 -11.71 7.21 18.54
C ARG A 105 -12.53 6.22 17.70
N SER A 106 -12.83 6.56 16.44
CA SER A 106 -13.57 5.69 15.52
C SER A 106 -12.71 4.55 14.98
N ASP A 107 -11.39 4.75 14.89
CA ASP A 107 -10.46 3.80 14.31
C ASP A 107 -9.20 3.65 15.19
N PRO A 108 -9.36 3.19 16.45
CA PRO A 108 -8.30 3.21 17.47
C PRO A 108 -7.11 2.32 17.11
N ASP A 109 -7.35 1.29 16.30
CA ASP A 109 -6.38 0.22 16.03
C ASP A 109 -5.72 0.34 14.65
N THR A 110 -6.04 1.37 13.86
CA THR A 110 -5.46 1.58 12.52
C THR A 110 -3.95 1.70 12.59
N LEU A 111 -3.24 0.97 11.73
CA LEU A 111 -1.78 0.93 11.72
C LEU A 111 -1.18 1.89 10.67
N GLY A 112 -1.71 1.84 9.44
CA GLY A 112 -1.17 2.58 8.31
C GLY A 112 -2.25 3.07 7.34
N ARG A 113 -1.82 3.95 6.44
CA ARG A 113 -2.58 4.33 5.25
C ARG A 113 -1.65 4.77 4.13
N GLY A 114 -1.76 4.12 2.98
CA GLY A 114 -1.14 4.49 1.71
C GLY A 114 -2.12 5.26 0.80
N PHE A 115 -1.89 5.16 -0.50
CA PHE A 115 -2.69 5.81 -1.54
C PHE A 115 -2.50 5.08 -2.86
N PHE A 116 -3.38 5.31 -3.83
CA PHE A 116 -3.29 4.71 -5.17
C PHE A 116 -2.67 5.66 -6.20
N PRO A 117 -2.10 5.15 -7.32
CA PRO A 117 -1.43 5.97 -8.34
C PRO A 117 -2.27 7.10 -8.97
N ASN A 118 -3.59 6.93 -9.02
CA ASN A 118 -4.53 7.94 -9.54
C ASN A 118 -4.85 9.06 -8.54
N ILE A 119 -4.41 8.95 -7.28
CA ILE A 119 -4.67 9.94 -6.25
C ILE A 119 -3.47 10.89 -6.12
N GLY A 120 -3.66 12.14 -6.53
CA GLY A 120 -2.65 13.20 -6.38
C GLY A 120 -2.50 13.67 -4.93
N ASP A 121 -1.38 14.33 -4.64
CA ASP A 121 -1.09 15.02 -3.36
C ASP A 121 -1.37 14.18 -2.09
N SER A 122 -1.06 12.88 -2.15
CA SER A 122 -1.22 11.95 -1.03
C SER A 122 0.08 11.65 -0.29
N ASP A 123 -0.05 11.11 0.92
CA ASP A 123 1.05 10.76 1.82
C ASP A 123 0.86 9.35 2.35
N ILE A 124 1.97 8.70 2.71
CA ILE A 124 1.93 7.52 3.59
C ILE A 124 1.79 8.02 5.03
N ILE A 125 0.81 7.48 5.74
CA ILE A 125 0.54 7.82 7.13
C ILE A 125 0.82 6.61 8.00
N VAL A 126 1.65 6.82 9.01
CA VAL A 126 1.79 5.91 10.15
C VAL A 126 0.97 6.43 11.32
N PHE A 127 0.13 5.58 11.88
CA PHE A 127 -0.72 5.96 13.00
C PHE A 127 -0.08 5.64 14.35
N SER A 128 -0.53 6.34 15.40
CA SER A 128 0.00 6.19 16.76
C SER A 128 -0.02 4.76 17.29
N TYR A 129 -0.97 3.93 16.88
CA TYR A 129 -1.09 2.53 17.27
C TYR A 129 0.08 1.69 16.74
N ALA A 130 0.49 1.88 15.48
CA ALA A 130 1.66 1.20 14.89
C ALA A 130 2.97 1.57 15.58
N MET A 131 3.02 2.77 16.17
CA MET A 131 4.17 3.26 16.91
C MET A 131 4.17 2.83 18.39
N GLN A 132 3.22 2.02 18.85
CA GLN A 132 3.26 1.47 20.21
C GLN A 132 4.32 0.36 20.34
N PRO A 133 5.00 0.21 21.49
CA PRO A 133 6.03 -0.82 21.67
C PRO A 133 5.60 -2.24 21.29
N THR A 134 4.32 -2.57 21.48
CA THR A 134 3.75 -3.87 21.14
C THR A 134 3.58 -4.10 19.64
N GLU A 135 3.47 -3.05 18.84
CA GLU A 135 3.24 -3.14 17.38
C GLU A 135 4.48 -2.75 16.56
N ARG A 136 5.43 -2.01 17.14
CA ARG A 136 6.65 -1.52 16.46
C ARG A 136 7.40 -2.59 15.69
N TYR A 137 7.42 -3.83 16.17
CA TYR A 137 8.10 -4.94 15.49
C TYR A 137 7.49 -5.27 14.11
N ARG A 138 6.25 -4.87 13.86
CA ARG A 138 5.51 -5.06 12.60
C ARG A 138 5.63 -3.86 11.66
N LEU A 139 6.29 -2.77 12.05
CA LEU A 139 6.21 -1.51 11.31
C LEU A 139 6.69 -1.62 9.86
N LYS A 140 7.74 -2.41 9.61
CA LYS A 140 8.16 -2.74 8.24
C LYS A 140 7.02 -3.40 7.44
N ASN A 141 6.34 -4.39 8.04
CA ASN A 141 5.26 -5.13 7.40
C ASN A 141 4.04 -4.24 7.10
N VAL A 142 3.73 -3.29 7.99
CA VAL A 142 2.75 -2.23 7.74
C VAL A 142 3.13 -1.48 6.45
N PHE A 143 4.38 -1.02 6.34
CA PHE A 143 4.82 -0.29 5.15
C PHE A 143 4.92 -1.16 3.89
N LEU A 144 5.22 -2.45 4.00
CA LEU A 144 5.15 -3.38 2.86
C LEU A 144 3.75 -3.40 2.26
N HIS A 145 2.73 -3.47 3.13
CA HIS A 145 1.32 -3.41 2.74
C HIS A 145 0.94 -2.05 2.14
N GLU A 146 1.25 -0.94 2.82
CA GLU A 146 0.88 0.39 2.32
C GLU A 146 1.58 0.73 0.99
N LEU A 147 2.82 0.28 0.79
CA LEU A 147 3.50 0.41 -0.50
C LEU A 147 2.84 -0.43 -1.60
N GLY A 148 2.25 -1.58 -1.25
CA GLY A 148 1.40 -2.34 -2.17
C GLY A 148 0.29 -1.48 -2.77
N HIS A 149 -0.43 -0.70 -1.95
CA HIS A 149 -1.41 0.27 -2.44
C HIS A 149 -0.77 1.35 -3.33
N VAL A 150 0.38 1.88 -2.92
CA VAL A 150 1.14 2.84 -3.74
C VAL A 150 1.46 2.26 -5.12
N PHE A 151 1.67 0.96 -5.25
CA PHE A 151 1.89 0.30 -6.54
C PHE A 151 0.61 -0.07 -7.30
N GLY A 152 -0.57 0.18 -6.75
CA GLY A 152 -1.86 -0.13 -7.37
C GLY A 152 -2.52 -1.42 -6.89
N LEU A 153 -1.95 -2.10 -5.88
CA LEU A 153 -2.52 -3.32 -5.32
C LEU A 153 -3.67 -2.99 -4.35
N ARG A 154 -4.74 -3.77 -4.41
CA ARG A 154 -5.84 -3.76 -3.44
C ARG A 154 -5.74 -4.93 -2.49
N HIS A 155 -6.54 -4.87 -1.42
CA HIS A 155 -6.79 -6.01 -0.56
C HIS A 155 -7.35 -7.22 -1.31
N GLU A 156 -6.96 -8.43 -0.89
CA GLU A 156 -7.47 -9.69 -1.44
C GLU A 156 -8.99 -9.86 -1.20
N PHE A 157 -9.51 -9.28 -0.12
CA PHE A 157 -10.95 -9.27 0.19
C PHE A 157 -11.71 -8.12 -0.49
N ALA A 158 -11.04 -7.22 -1.23
CA ALA A 158 -11.69 -6.04 -1.83
C ALA A 158 -12.81 -6.41 -2.81
N ILE A 159 -12.72 -7.56 -3.47
CA ILE A 159 -13.76 -8.07 -4.38
C ILE A 159 -15.05 -8.37 -3.63
N ALA A 160 -14.95 -8.93 -2.43
CA ALA A 160 -16.10 -9.34 -1.63
C ALA A 160 -16.61 -8.22 -0.72
N GLU A 161 -15.71 -7.42 -0.15
CA GLU A 161 -16.04 -6.49 0.95
C GLU A 161 -16.03 -5.01 0.53
N GLU A 162 -15.28 -4.64 -0.51
CA GLU A 162 -15.12 -3.22 -0.88
C GLU A 162 -15.86 -2.85 -2.17
N GLY A 163 -16.07 -3.77 -3.12
CA GLY A 163 -16.99 -3.62 -4.26
C GLY A 163 -16.68 -2.50 -5.28
N LEU A 164 -15.68 -1.65 -5.03
CA LEU A 164 -15.35 -0.45 -5.83
C LEU A 164 -14.48 -0.76 -7.06
N GLY A 165 -14.91 -1.71 -7.90
CA GLY A 165 -14.16 -2.08 -9.12
C GLY A 165 -12.90 -2.92 -8.87
N ALA A 166 -12.85 -3.63 -7.74
CA ALA A 166 -11.78 -4.57 -7.43
C ALA A 166 -11.81 -5.75 -8.43
N LYS A 167 -10.69 -5.98 -9.10
CA LYS A 167 -10.51 -7.04 -10.10
C LYS A 167 -9.48 -8.04 -9.62
N GLN A 168 -9.85 -9.32 -9.61
CA GLN A 168 -8.87 -10.37 -9.40
C GLN A 168 -7.94 -10.40 -10.60
N PHE A 169 -6.64 -10.26 -10.36
CA PHE A 169 -5.62 -10.55 -11.35
C PHE A 169 -4.92 -11.84 -10.93
N MET A 170 -5.03 -12.87 -11.78
CA MET A 170 -4.66 -14.26 -11.47
C MET A 170 -5.56 -14.91 -10.41
N MET A 171 -5.05 -15.67 -9.43
CA MET A 171 -5.89 -16.47 -8.50
C MET A 171 -5.71 -16.12 -7.03
N LYS A 172 -6.78 -15.73 -6.33
CA LYS A 172 -6.80 -15.33 -4.90
C LYS A 172 -5.73 -16.01 -4.03
N ASN A 173 -4.98 -15.21 -3.27
CA ASN A 173 -4.01 -15.70 -2.30
C ASN A 173 -4.26 -15.11 -0.90
N PRO A 174 -4.83 -15.88 0.04
CA PRO A 174 -5.09 -15.42 1.41
C PRO A 174 -3.81 -15.15 2.22
N LEU A 175 -2.63 -15.53 1.71
CA LEU A 175 -1.34 -15.23 2.35
C LEU A 175 -0.68 -13.97 1.83
N SER A 176 -1.30 -13.26 0.87
CA SER A 176 -0.75 -12.02 0.31
C SER A 176 -0.42 -11.00 1.40
N VAL A 177 0.60 -10.19 1.17
CA VAL A 177 0.86 -8.97 1.96
C VAL A 177 -0.35 -8.02 1.98
N MET A 178 -1.23 -8.11 0.97
CA MET A 178 -2.45 -7.30 0.87
C MET A 178 -3.64 -7.89 1.63
N ASP A 179 -3.50 -9.04 2.30
CA ASP A 179 -4.54 -9.57 3.19
C ASP A 179 -4.31 -9.14 4.66
N TYR A 180 -5.33 -9.27 5.51
CA TYR A 180 -5.30 -8.91 6.93
C TYR A 180 -4.75 -10.01 7.82
N ASN A 181 -3.60 -10.57 7.42
CA ASN A 181 -2.85 -11.51 8.21
C ASN A 181 -2.20 -10.84 9.42
N ASP A 182 -2.03 -11.58 10.52
CA ASP A 182 -1.39 -11.08 11.75
C ASP A 182 0.05 -10.55 11.50
N GLN A 183 0.71 -10.99 10.42
CA GLN A 183 1.98 -10.44 9.91
C GLN A 183 1.96 -10.40 8.37
N PRO A 184 1.61 -9.26 7.74
CA PRO A 184 1.63 -9.17 6.29
C PRO A 184 3.08 -9.21 5.79
N MET A 185 3.42 -10.22 5.00
CA MET A 185 4.76 -10.39 4.42
C MET A 185 4.62 -10.57 2.92
N VAL A 186 5.53 -9.98 2.14
CA VAL A 186 5.54 -10.15 0.68
C VAL A 186 5.83 -11.61 0.34
N GLN A 187 4.83 -12.26 -0.25
CA GLN A 187 4.92 -13.63 -0.74
C GLN A 187 5.44 -13.66 -2.17
N ASP A 188 5.92 -14.83 -2.61
CA ASP A 188 6.31 -15.02 -4.02
C ASP A 188 5.15 -14.77 -5.00
N SER A 189 3.90 -14.97 -4.54
CA SER A 189 2.70 -14.60 -5.28
C SER A 189 2.63 -13.11 -5.58
N ASP A 190 2.93 -12.28 -4.59
CA ASP A 190 2.85 -10.82 -4.69
C ASP A 190 3.92 -10.33 -5.66
N ARG A 191 5.13 -10.90 -5.57
CA ARG A 191 6.27 -10.58 -6.46
C ARG A 191 5.96 -10.93 -7.91
N GLN A 192 5.45 -12.13 -8.16
CA GLN A 192 5.09 -12.60 -9.51
C GLN A 192 3.87 -11.86 -10.06
N GLY A 193 2.87 -11.65 -9.20
CA GLY A 193 1.66 -10.86 -9.44
C GLY A 193 2.00 -9.47 -9.96
N LEU A 194 2.78 -8.75 -9.18
CA LEU A 194 3.19 -7.38 -9.46
C LEU A 194 4.04 -7.29 -10.73
N ARG A 195 5.01 -8.20 -10.93
CA ARG A 195 5.80 -8.25 -12.18
C ARG A 195 4.93 -8.45 -13.41
N ALA A 196 3.96 -9.36 -13.35
CA ALA A 196 3.07 -9.62 -14.49
C ALA A 196 2.16 -8.42 -14.76
N PHE A 197 1.63 -7.78 -13.71
CA PHE A 197 0.80 -6.59 -13.82
C PHE A 197 1.56 -5.42 -14.48
N TYR A 198 2.78 -5.15 -14.04
CA TYR A 198 3.61 -4.09 -14.60
C TYR A 198 4.18 -4.41 -16.00
N LYS A 199 4.05 -5.65 -16.49
CA LYS A 199 4.35 -6.04 -17.87
C LYS A 199 3.20 -5.86 -18.85
N LEU A 200 1.97 -5.62 -18.37
CA LEU A 200 0.82 -5.36 -19.25
C LEU A 200 1.07 -4.09 -20.08
N ALA A 201 0.55 -4.03 -21.31
CA ALA A 201 0.56 -2.80 -22.07
C ALA A 201 -0.46 -1.80 -21.47
N GLU A 202 -0.20 -0.50 -21.60
CA GLU A 202 -1.21 0.53 -21.29
C GLU A 202 -2.49 0.25 -22.11
N GLY A 203 -3.65 0.33 -21.47
CA GLY A 203 -4.94 -0.01 -22.07
C GLY A 203 -5.27 -1.51 -22.11
N SER A 204 -4.41 -2.39 -21.59
CA SER A 204 -4.75 -3.81 -21.45
C SER A 204 -6.00 -3.98 -20.59
N ASP A 205 -6.95 -4.78 -21.07
CA ASP A 205 -8.17 -5.08 -20.34
C ASP A 205 -7.91 -6.18 -19.30
N VAL A 206 -8.28 -5.91 -18.06
CA VAL A 206 -8.33 -6.92 -16.99
C VAL A 206 -9.74 -6.90 -16.43
N ASP A 207 -10.51 -7.93 -16.80
CA ASP A 207 -11.90 -8.12 -16.38
C ASP A 207 -12.80 -6.91 -16.69
N GLY A 208 -12.68 -6.35 -17.89
CA GLY A 208 -13.47 -5.20 -18.35
C GLY A 208 -12.99 -3.84 -17.85
N SER A 209 -11.81 -3.77 -17.21
CA SER A 209 -11.20 -2.52 -16.76
C SER A 209 -9.82 -2.32 -17.41
N PRO A 210 -9.58 -1.20 -18.10
CA PRO A 210 -8.29 -0.93 -18.71
C PRO A 210 -7.24 -0.54 -17.68
N VAL A 211 -6.01 -1.01 -17.89
CA VAL A 211 -4.83 -0.54 -17.19
C VAL A 211 -4.48 0.88 -17.66
N VAL A 212 -4.31 1.80 -16.72
CA VAL A 212 -4.02 3.21 -17.00
C VAL A 212 -2.73 3.63 -16.30
N ASP A 213 -1.80 4.18 -17.07
CA ASP A 213 -0.50 4.64 -16.59
C ASP A 213 -0.60 6.08 -16.04
N PHE A 214 -0.12 6.28 -14.83
CA PHE A 214 0.00 7.58 -14.19
C PHE A 214 1.48 8.00 -14.12
N ILE A 215 1.73 9.26 -14.42
CA ILE A 215 3.04 9.87 -14.22
C ILE A 215 3.08 10.48 -12.81
N PRO A 216 4.06 10.11 -11.97
CA PRO A 216 4.21 10.69 -10.65
C PRO A 216 4.34 12.20 -10.71
N ARG A 217 3.59 12.89 -9.85
CA ARG A 217 3.70 14.34 -9.69
C ARG A 217 4.50 14.63 -8.42
N LEU A 218 5.23 15.75 -8.44
CA LEU A 218 5.81 16.27 -7.21
C LEU A 218 4.68 16.76 -6.31
N ARG A 219 4.85 16.59 -5.01
CA ARG A 219 3.89 17.01 -4.00
C ARG A 219 3.78 18.54 -4.00
N SER A 220 2.54 19.05 -3.97
CA SER A 220 2.29 20.48 -3.82
C SER A 220 2.81 20.98 -2.46
N VAL A 221 3.62 22.04 -2.46
CA VAL A 221 4.31 22.56 -1.25
C VAL A 221 3.36 23.26 -0.25
N ASN A 222 2.10 23.50 -0.62
CA ASN A 222 1.20 24.40 0.10
C ASN A 222 0.48 23.81 1.33
N GLN A 223 1.03 22.79 1.99
CA GLN A 223 0.45 22.24 3.23
C GLN A 223 1.51 22.08 4.32
N ALA A 224 1.94 23.21 4.88
CA ALA A 224 2.60 23.31 6.18
C ALA A 224 1.57 23.57 7.28
#